data_AF-A0A7C7CLT4-F1
#
_entry.id   AF-A0A7C7CLT4-F1
#
_cell.length_a   1.000
_cell.length_b   1.000
_cell.length_c   1.000
_cell.angle_alpha   90.00
_cell.angle_beta   90.00
_cell.angle_gamma   90.00
#
_symmetry.space_group_name_H-M   'P 1'
#
loop_
_entity.id
_entity.type
_entity.pdbx_description
1 polymer ?
#
loop_
_entity_poly.entity_id
_entity_poly.type
_entity_poly.pdbx_seq_one_letter_code
_entity_poly.pdbx_strand_id
1 'polypeptide(L)'
;MRVNIAYSVELDDVPLEVEKLMSDALERINDFTESYTVIESLLQENNPDSAILSLKTFRRDLFKVDQRLSDCQSVLEGYLATKYAKEQEDPIEEQEENAD
;
A
#
# COMPACT_ATOMS: atom_id res chain seq x y z
N MET A 1 20.35 -25.07 -0.92
CA MET A 1 19.62 -24.46 -2.05
C MET A 1 19.34 -23.01 -1.70
N ARG A 2 19.99 -22.05 -2.35
CA ARG A 2 19.77 -20.61 -2.15
C ARG A 2 18.92 -20.13 -3.33
N VAL A 3 17.67 -19.77 -3.06
CA VAL A 3 16.78 -19.20 -4.07
C VAL A 3 16.79 -17.69 -3.84
N ASN A 4 17.48 -16.95 -4.70
CA ASN A 4 17.39 -15.49 -4.76
C ASN A 4 16.24 -15.15 -5.68
N ILE A 5 15.07 -14.83 -5.11
CA ILE A 5 13.97 -14.26 -5.89
C ILE A 5 14.13 -12.75 -5.80
N ALA A 6 14.88 -12.19 -6.76
CA ALA A 6 14.86 -10.75 -6.99
C ALA A 6 13.71 -10.47 -7.96
N TYR A 7 12.59 -9.96 -7.44
CA TYR A 7 11.57 -9.35 -8.30
C TYR A 7 12.10 -8.01 -8.77
N SER A 8 12.64 -7.96 -9.99
CA SER A 8 12.91 -6.69 -10.67
C SER A 8 11.61 -6.20 -11.28
N VAL A 9 10.98 -5.22 -10.64
CA VAL A 9 9.90 -4.44 -11.26
C VAL A 9 10.57 -3.27 -11.97
N GLU A 10 10.23 -3.03 -13.24
CA GLU A 10 10.71 -1.83 -13.93
C GLU A 10 10.18 -0.61 -13.18
N LEU A 11 11.01 0.43 -13.02
CA LEU A 11 10.66 1.57 -12.16
C LEU A 11 9.31 2.18 -12.58
N ASP A 12 9.02 2.17 -13.88
CA ASP A 12 7.81 2.73 -14.47
C ASP A 12 6.53 1.93 -14.16
N ASP A 13 6.67 0.66 -13.79
CA ASP A 13 5.54 -0.22 -13.43
C ASP A 13 5.17 -0.12 -11.94
N VAL A 14 6.01 0.52 -11.11
CA VAL A 14 5.77 0.61 -9.66
C VAL A 14 4.43 1.25 -9.31
N PRO A 15 3.98 2.36 -9.93
CA PRO A 15 2.65 2.92 -9.66
C PRO A 15 1.51 1.93 -9.95
N LEU A 16 1.62 1.14 -11.02
CA LEU A 16 0.62 0.13 -11.39
C LEU A 16 0.59 -1.02 -10.39
N GLU A 17 1.74 -1.47 -9.90
CA GLU A 17 1.80 -2.48 -8.85
C GLU A 17 1.21 -1.97 -7.53
N VAL A 18 1.44 -0.70 -7.17
CA VAL A 18 0.81 -0.10 -5.98
C VAL A 18 -0.71 0.00 -6.13
N GLU A 19 -1.22 0.33 -7.32
CA GLU A 19 -2.65 0.31 -7.61
C GLU A 19 -3.27 -1.07 -7.35
N LYS A 20 -2.62 -2.15 -7.81
CA LYS A 20 -3.05 -3.53 -7.53
C LYS A 20 -3.01 -3.86 -6.04
N LEU A 21 -1.99 -3.40 -5.31
CA LEU A 21 -1.94 -3.62 -3.86
C LEU A 21 -3.04 -2.86 -3.11
N MET A 22 -3.45 -1.70 -3.63
CA MET A 22 -4.56 -0.90 -3.09
C MET A 22 -5.93 -1.52 -3.38
N SER A 23 -6.12 -2.25 -4.48
CA SER A 23 -7.42 -2.91 -4.74
C SER A 23 -7.77 -3.94 -3.66
N ASP A 24 -6.78 -4.67 -3.13
CA ASP A 24 -6.97 -5.59 -2.01
C ASP A 24 -7.43 -4.88 -0.73
N ALA A 25 -6.93 -3.66 -0.49
CA ALA A 25 -7.32 -2.84 0.64
C ALA A 25 -8.75 -2.31 0.47
N LEU A 26 -9.12 -1.94 -0.76
CA LEU A 26 -10.45 -1.45 -1.10
C LEU A 26 -11.53 -2.51 -0.90
N GLU A 27 -11.29 -3.77 -1.30
CA GLU A 27 -12.24 -4.86 -1.06
C GLU A 27 -12.54 -5.02 0.44
N ARG A 28 -11.50 -5.01 1.28
CA ARG A 28 -11.66 -5.10 2.75
C ARG A 28 -12.40 -3.92 3.35
N ILE A 29 -12.25 -2.72 2.79
CA ILE A 29 -12.98 -1.54 3.23
C ILE A 29 -14.48 -1.67 2.95
N ASN A 30 -14.86 -2.28 1.82
CA ASN A 30 -16.29 -2.49 1.53
C ASN A 30 -16.95 -3.40 2.57
N ASP A 31 -16.25 -4.44 3.04
CA ASP A 31 -16.71 -5.35 4.11
C ASP A 31 -16.90 -4.65 5.47
N PHE A 32 -16.27 -3.49 5.68
CA PHE A 32 -16.41 -2.72 6.91
C PHE A 32 -17.80 -2.11 7.07
N THR A 33 -18.53 -1.87 5.98
CA THR A 33 -19.90 -1.36 6.05
C THR A 33 -20.85 -2.40 6.65
N GLU A 34 -20.71 -3.66 6.25
CA GLU A 34 -21.49 -4.77 6.83
C GLU A 34 -21.12 -4.98 8.29
N SER A 35 -19.80 -4.99 8.60
CA SER A 35 -19.31 -5.15 9.97
C SER A 35 -19.82 -4.06 10.92
N TYR A 36 -19.86 -2.80 10.45
CA TYR A 36 -20.42 -1.69 11.20
C TYR A 36 -21.92 -1.87 11.45
N THR A 37 -22.67 -2.29 10.43
CA THR A 37 -24.12 -2.53 10.53
C THR A 37 -24.43 -3.63 11.55
N VAL A 38 -23.63 -4.70 11.59
CA VAL A 38 -23.75 -5.76 12.60
C VAL A 38 -23.53 -5.22 14.01
N ILE A 39 -22.54 -4.34 14.21
CA ILE A 39 -22.28 -3.72 15.52
C ILE A 39 -23.47 -2.85 15.93
N GLU A 40 -24.01 -2.03 15.03
CA GLU A 40 -25.21 -1.23 15.33
C GLU A 40 -26.41 -2.10 15.71
N SER A 41 -26.68 -3.19 14.98
CA SER A 41 -27.78 -4.12 15.30
C SER A 41 -27.61 -4.71 16.70
N LEU A 42 -26.41 -5.17 17.05
CA LEU A 42 -26.12 -5.74 18.37
C LEU A 42 -26.36 -4.74 19.51
N LEU A 43 -26.06 -3.46 19.27
CA LEU A 43 -26.33 -2.40 20.24
C LEU A 43 -27.83 -2.12 20.37
N GLN A 44 -28.58 -2.10 19.26
CA GLN A 44 -30.04 -1.93 19.26
C GLN A 44 -30.76 -3.09 19.96
N GLU A 45 -30.22 -4.30 19.87
CA GLU A 45 -30.70 -5.50 20.56
C GLU A 45 -30.31 -5.56 22.05
N ASN A 46 -29.65 -4.52 22.58
CA ASN A 46 -29.12 -4.47 23.95
C ASN A 46 -28.20 -5.65 24.27
N ASN A 47 -27.34 -6.03 23.30
CA ASN A 47 -26.35 -7.10 23.42
C ASN A 47 -24.90 -6.55 23.42
N PRO A 48 -24.48 -5.87 24.51
CA PRO A 48 -23.18 -5.20 24.56
C PRO A 48 -21.99 -6.17 24.53
N ASP A 49 -22.14 -7.38 25.07
CA ASP A 49 -21.05 -8.36 25.11
C ASP A 49 -20.65 -8.81 23.70
N SER A 50 -21.63 -9.14 22.86
CA SER A 50 -21.39 -9.46 21.44
C SER A 50 -20.88 -8.24 20.68
N ALA A 51 -21.41 -7.05 20.95
CA ALA A 51 -20.95 -5.82 20.29
C ALA A 51 -19.46 -5.55 20.58
N ILE A 52 -18.98 -5.79 21.80
CA ILE A 52 -17.55 -5.66 22.16
C ILE A 52 -16.69 -6.64 21.36
N LEU A 53 -17.14 -7.89 21.18
CA LEU A 53 -16.41 -8.87 20.38
C LEU A 53 -16.34 -8.47 18.91
N SER A 54 -17.46 -8.02 18.34
CA SER A 54 -17.52 -7.50 16.96
C SER A 54 -16.63 -6.27 16.77
N LEU A 55 -16.65 -5.32 17.72
CA LEU A 55 -15.77 -4.14 17.72
C LEU A 55 -14.28 -4.51 17.76
N LYS A 56 -13.89 -5.52 18.54
CA LYS A 56 -12.50 -6.00 18.57
C LYS A 56 -12.06 -6.54 17.21
N THR A 57 -12.90 -7.34 16.57
CA THR A 57 -12.65 -7.88 15.22
C THR A 57 -12.55 -6.75 14.20
N PHE A 58 -13.53 -5.84 14.20
CA PHE A 58 -13.57 -4.68 13.31
C PHE A 58 -12.30 -3.83 13.40
N ARG A 59 -11.86 -3.49 14.63
CA ARG A 59 -10.61 -2.73 14.84
C ARG A 59 -9.37 -3.46 14.34
N ARG A 60 -9.29 -4.78 14.54
CA ARG A 60 -8.17 -5.59 14.06
C ARG A 60 -8.11 -5.60 12.53
N ASP A 61 -9.26 -5.67 11.87
CA ASP A 61 -9.30 -5.72 10.41
C ASP A 61 -9.04 -4.34 9.80
N LEU A 62 -9.49 -3.25 10.42
CA LEU A 62 -9.06 -1.88 10.10
C LEU A 62 -7.54 -1.72 10.18
N PHE A 63 -6.91 -2.27 11.22
CA PHE A 63 -5.45 -2.21 11.36
C PHE A 63 -4.71 -2.91 10.21
N LYS A 64 -5.25 -4.02 9.67
CA LYS A 64 -4.65 -4.69 8.51
C LYS A 64 -4.72 -3.84 7.25
N VAL A 65 -5.83 -3.12 7.05
CA VAL A 65 -5.99 -2.19 5.94
C VAL A 65 -5.01 -1.03 6.08
N ASP A 66 -4.91 -0.44 7.27
CA ASP A 66 -3.95 0.62 7.58
C ASP A 66 -2.49 0.18 7.28
N GLN A 67 -2.11 -1.02 7.73
CA GLN A 67 -0.80 -1.58 7.46
C GLN A 67 -0.53 -1.73 5.94
N ARG A 68 -1.52 -2.21 5.17
CA ARG A 68 -1.40 -2.32 3.71
C ARG A 68 -1.23 -0.97 3.04
N LEU A 69 -1.97 0.05 3.48
CA LEU A 69 -1.85 1.41 2.95
C LEU A 69 -0.49 2.04 3.32
N SER A 70 0.01 1.78 4.52
CA SER A 70 1.34 2.20 4.96
C SER A 70 2.45 1.56 4.11
N ASP A 71 2.30 0.28 3.75
CA ASP A 71 3.22 -0.39 2.82
C ASP A 71 3.19 0.29 1.44
N CYS A 72 2.00 0.54 0.88
CA CYS A 72 1.84 1.25 -0.39
C CYS A 72 2.49 2.64 -0.37
N GLN A 73 2.29 3.41 0.71
CA GLN A 73 2.92 4.71 0.88
C GLN A 73 4.45 4.59 0.87
N SER A 74 4.99 3.65 1.65
CA SER A 74 6.45 3.43 1.76
C SER A 74 7.08 3.07 0.40
N VAL A 75 6.39 2.25 -0.41
CA VAL A 75 6.81 1.90 -1.77
C VAL A 75 6.84 3.13 -2.67
N LEU A 76 5.80 3.97 -2.64
CA LEU A 76 5.73 5.19 -3.44
C LEU A 76 6.80 6.22 -3.04
N GLU A 77 7.07 6.36 -1.74
CA GLU A 77 8.15 7.22 -1.24
C GLU A 77 9.52 6.76 -1.76
N GLY A 78 9.78 5.45 -1.73
CA GLY A 78 11.01 4.87 -2.29
C GLY A 78 11.12 5.04 -3.81
N TYR A 79 10.00 4.89 -4.54
CA TYR A 79 9.92 5.13 -5.97
C TYR A 79 10.28 6.57 -6.32
N LEU A 80 9.66 7.55 -5.65
CA LEU A 80 9.93 8.97 -5.87
C LEU A 80 11.38 9.32 -5.56
N ALA A 81 11.92 8.85 -4.43
CA ALA A 81 13.33 9.07 -4.08
C ALA A 81 14.28 8.53 -5.16
N THR A 82 14.00 7.34 -5.70
CA THR A 82 14.82 6.73 -6.76
C THR A 82 14.69 7.47 -8.09
N LYS A 83 13.49 7.90 -8.45
CA LYS A 83 13.22 8.67 -9.66
C LYS A 83 13.97 10.01 -9.65
N TYR A 84 13.87 10.75 -8.55
CA TYR A 84 14.58 12.03 -8.40
C TYR A 84 16.10 11.88 -8.35
N ALA A 85 16.62 10.75 -7.83
CA ALA A 85 18.05 10.47 -7.85
C ALA A 85 18.57 10.25 -9.28
N LYS A 86 17.83 9.49 -10.11
CA LYS A 86 18.18 9.29 -11.53
C LYS A 86 18.12 10.57 -12.34
N GLU A 87 17.13 11.43 -12.11
CA GLU A 87 16.99 12.72 -12.80
C GLU A 87 18.12 13.72 -12.49
N GLN A 88 18.88 13.52 -11.39
CA GLN A 88 20.02 14.36 -11.01
C GLN A 88 21.37 13.86 -11.55
N GLU A 89 21.46 12.61 -12.03
CA GLU A 89 22.70 12.04 -12.58
C GLU A 89 22.88 12.30 -14.10
N ASP A 90 21.85 12.78 -14.81
CA ASP A 90 21.97 13.24 -16.21
C ASP A 90 22.24 14.76 -16.27
N PRO A 91 23.51 15.18 -16.14
CA PRO A 91 24.12 15.87 -17.28
C PRO A 91 25.64 15.64 -17.41
N ILE A 92 26.08 15.16 -18.59
CA ILE A 92 27.17 15.65 -19.48
C ILE A 92 27.49 14.50 -20.44
N GLU A 93 26.78 14.42 -21.58
CA GLU A 93 27.35 13.78 -22.76
C GLU A 93 28.40 14.75 -23.32
N GLU A 94 29.66 14.33 -23.23
CA GLU A 94 30.86 15.04 -23.67
C GLU A 94 30.77 15.45 -25.15
N GLN A 95 30.35 16.70 -25.40
CA GLN A 95 30.79 17.44 -26.57
C GLN A 95 32.20 17.94 -26.27
N GLU A 96 33.23 17.31 -26.84
CA GLU A 96 34.51 17.92 -27.27
C GLU A 96 35.59 16.83 -27.48
N GLU A 97 35.52 16.13 -28.62
CA GLU A 97 36.72 15.57 -29.26
C GLU A 97 36.77 16.12 -30.69
N ASN A 98 36.96 17.44 -30.81
CA ASN A 98 37.36 18.12 -32.03
C ASN A 98 38.17 19.36 -31.63
N ALA A 99 39.44 19.16 -31.25
CA ALA A 99 40.45 20.21 -31.28
C ALA A 99 41.83 19.58 -31.52
N ASP A 100 42.31 19.82 -32.74
CA ASP A 100 43.69 19.77 -33.26
C ASP A 100 44.46 18.46 -33.38
#